data_AF-A0A145QM78-F1
#
_entry.id   AF-A0A145QM78-F1
#
_cell.length_a   1.000
_cell.length_b   1.000
_cell.length_c   1.000
_cell.angle_alpha   90.00
_cell.angle_beta   90.00
_cell.angle_gamma   90.00
#
_symmetry.space_group_name_H-M   'P 1'
#
loop_
_entity.id
_entity.type
_entity.pdbx_description
1 polymer ?
#
loop_
_entity_poly.entity_id
_entity_poly.type
_entity_poly.pdbx_seq_one_letter_code
_entity_poly.pdbx_strand_id
1 'polypeptide(L)' 'MNENIELAIKTLGSQVKVANACGVSQNAVSKWLNGSSKVSLEHALKLEKATNGKVRAEDFDLSYADLLSRT' A
#
# COMPACT_ATOMS: atom_id res chain seq x y z
N MET A 1 6.74 4.27 -11.64
CA MET A 1 6.13 3.10 -10.97
C MET A 1 6.34 3.28 -9.48
N ASN A 2 5.32 3.05 -8.65
CA ASN A 2 5.43 3.22 -7.20
C ASN A 2 6.16 2.00 -6.60
N GLU A 3 7.40 2.22 -6.15
CA GLU A 3 8.29 1.17 -5.63
C GLU A 3 7.70 0.46 -4.40
N ASN A 4 6.96 1.18 -3.56
CA ASN A 4 6.32 0.63 -2.36
C ASN A 4 5.17 -0.32 -2.73
N ILE A 5 4.40 0.01 -3.77
CA ILE A 5 3.40 -0.92 -4.31
C ILE A 5 4.06 -2.12 -4.98
N GLU A 6 5.17 -1.92 -5.70
CA GLU A 6 5.91 -3.02 -6.30
C GLU A 6 6.45 -3.98 -5.23
N LEU A 7 7.00 -3.46 -4.13
CA LEU A 7 7.47 -4.24 -2.99
C LEU A 7 6.32 -5.01 -2.32
N ALA A 8 5.15 -4.39 -2.17
CA ALA A 8 3.96 -5.07 -1.67
C ALA A 8 3.52 -6.22 -2.60
N ILE A 9 3.53 -6.00 -3.91
CA ILE A 9 3.20 -7.03 -4.91
C ILE A 9 4.22 -8.17 -4.85
N LYS A 10 5.51 -7.89 -4.74
CA LYS A 10 6.56 -8.92 -4.59
C LYS A 10 6.40 -9.70 -3.28
N THR A 11 6.03 -9.02 -2.20
CA THR A 11 5.83 -9.64 -0.87
C THR A 11 4.60 -10.55 -0.85
N LEU A 12 3.48 -10.11 -1.41
CA LEU A 12 2.23 -10.87 -1.41
C LEU A 12 2.14 -11.85 -2.60
N GLY A 13 2.88 -11.60 -3.67
CA GLY A 13 3.04 -12.43 -4.86
C GLY A 13 2.24 -11.98 -6.08
N SER A 14 1.21 -11.13 -5.93
CA SER A 14 0.46 -10.59 -7.08
C SER A 14 -0.36 -9.35 -6.72
N GLN A 15 -0.75 -8.57 -7.73
CA GLN A 15 -1.68 -7.44 -7.56
C GLN A 15 -3.06 -7.88 -7.06
N VAL A 16 -3.52 -9.08 -7.44
CA VAL A 16 -4.81 -9.64 -6.97
C VAL A 16 -4.74 -9.94 -5.46
N LYS A 17 -3.62 -10.47 -4.96
CA LYS A 17 -3.45 -10.70 -3.52
C LYS A 17 -3.38 -9.40 -2.72
N VAL A 18 -2.73 -8.38 -3.26
CA VAL A 18 -2.76 -7.01 -2.69
C VAL A 18 -4.20 -6.47 -2.66
N ALA A 19 -4.93 -6.63 -3.76
CA ALA A 19 -6.31 -6.16 -3.88
C ALA A 19 -7.23 -6.83 -2.84
N ASN A 20 -7.12 -8.15 -2.68
CA ASN A 20 -7.85 -8.91 -1.67
C ASN A 20 -7.50 -8.48 -0.24
N ALA A 21 -6.22 -8.23 0.05
CA ALA A 21 -5.79 -7.77 1.37
C ALA A 21 -6.36 -6.38 1.71
N CYS A 22 -6.52 -5.52 0.71
CA CYS A 22 -7.06 -4.18 0.88
C CYS A 22 -8.59 -4.08 0.76
N GLY A 23 -9.25 -5.12 0.21
CA GLY A 23 -10.68 -5.10 -0.11
C GLY A 23 -11.02 -4.21 -1.32
N VAL A 24 -10.12 -4.13 -2.30
CA VAL A 24 -10.27 -3.31 -3.51
C VAL A 24 -10.19 -4.16 -4.79
N SER A 25 -10.37 -3.54 -5.96
CA SER A 25 -10.14 -4.21 -7.25
C SER A 25 -8.66 -4.25 -7.63
N GLN A 26 -8.25 -5.23 -8.43
CA GLN A 26 -6.88 -5.29 -8.98
C GLN A 26 -6.55 -4.06 -9.83
N ASN A 27 -7.54 -3.48 -10.52
CA ASN A 27 -7.35 -2.24 -11.27
C ASN A 27 -6.98 -1.05 -10.35
N ALA A 28 -7.53 -0.98 -9.13
CA ALA A 28 -7.12 0.03 -8.15
C ALA A 28 -5.64 -0.11 -7.79
N VAL A 29 -5.16 -1.35 -7.58
CA VAL A 29 -3.74 -1.63 -7.32
C VAL A 29 -2.87 -1.24 -8.53
N SER A 30 -3.33 -1.50 -9.75
CA SER A 30 -2.64 -1.05 -10.97
C SER A 30 -2.53 0.48 -11.04
N LYS A 31 -3.59 1.21 -10.67
CA LYS A 31 -3.55 2.68 -10.59
C LYS A 31 -2.58 3.18 -9.52
N TRP A 32 -2.50 2.52 -8.36
CA TRP A 32 -1.50 2.85 -7.35
C TRP A 32 -0.07 2.59 -7.83
N LEU A 33 0.15 1.45 -8.48
CA LEU A 33 1.46 1.07 -9.05
C LEU A 33 1.93 2.08 -10.11
N ASN A 34 1.01 2.55 -10.95
CA ASN A 34 1.32 3.50 -12.02
C ASN A 34 1.24 4.97 -11.58
N GLY A 35 0.93 5.24 -10.30
CA GLY A 35 0.81 6.60 -9.76
C GLY A 35 -0.41 7.38 -10.24
N SER A 36 -1.37 6.72 -10.91
CA SER A 36 -2.63 7.34 -11.37
C SER A 36 -3.63 7.57 -10.24
N SER A 37 -3.38 7.02 -9.05
CA SER A 37 -4.18 7.25 -7.85
C SER A 37 -3.31 7.12 -6.60
N LYS A 38 -3.64 7.88 -5.55
CA LYS A 38 -2.98 7.76 -4.24
C LYS A 38 -3.53 6.58 -3.45
N VAL A 39 -2.68 6.01 -2.61
CA VAL A 39 -3.06 5.04 -1.57
C VAL A 39 -3.54 5.85 -0.36
N SER A 40 -4.74 5.60 0.15
CA SER A 40 -5.22 6.26 1.38
C SER A 40 -4.59 5.62 2.61
N LEU A 41 -4.58 6.33 3.75
CA LEU A 41 -4.09 5.83 5.04
C LEU A 41 -4.70 4.46 5.41
N GLU A 42 -6.01 4.28 5.22
CA GLU A 42 -6.69 3.01 5.50
C GLU A 42 -6.10 1.84 4.68
N HIS A 43 -5.91 2.03 3.38
CA HIS A 43 -5.32 1.01 2.51
C HIS A 43 -3.84 0.80 2.80
N ALA A 44 -3.11 1.86 3.14
CA ALA A 44 -1.71 1.80 3.53
C ALA A 44 -1.52 0.96 4.80
N LEU A 45 -2.40 1.11 5.81
CA LEU A 45 -2.39 0.29 7.02
C LEU A 45 -2.77 -1.18 6.76
N LYS A 46 -3.76 -1.43 5.88
CA LYS A 46 -4.09 -2.81 5.45
C LYS A 46 -2.91 -3.48 4.75
N LEU A 47 -2.20 -2.74 3.89
CA LEU A 47 -0.98 -3.17 3.22
C LEU A 47 0.16 -3.43 4.22
N GLU A 48 0.37 -2.54 5.18
CA GLU A 48 1.39 -2.70 6.22
C GLU A 48 1.16 -3.99 7.00
N LYS A 49 -0.08 -4.23 7.43
CA LYS A 49 -0.45 -5.47 8.11
C LYS A 49 -0.24 -6.70 7.20
N ALA A 50 -0.69 -6.66 5.95
CA ALA A 50 -0.60 -7.78 5.03
C ALA A 50 0.85 -8.12 4.63
N THR A 51 1.74 -7.12 4.63
CA THR A 51 3.16 -7.28 4.31
C THR A 51 4.04 -7.51 5.54
N ASN A 52 3.45 -7.67 6.74
CA ASN A 52 4.14 -7.76 8.02
C ASN A 52 5.15 -6.61 8.22
N GLY A 53 4.74 -5.38 7.91
CA GLY A 53 5.54 -4.17 8.12
C GLY A 53 6.65 -3.93 7.09
N LYS A 54 6.77 -4.74 6.03
CA LYS A 54 7.77 -4.52 4.96
C LYS A 54 7.48 -3.26 4.13
N VAL A 55 6.21 -2.85 4.07
CA VAL A 55 5.78 -1.57 3.52
C VAL A 55 4.99 -0.88 4.62
N ARG A 56 5.42 0.30 5.05
CA ARG A 56 4.80 1.07 6.13
C ARG A 56 3.88 2.14 5.56
N ALA A 57 2.92 2.60 6.35
CA ALA A 57 2.00 3.65 5.92
C ALA A 57 2.74 4.92 5.48
N GLU A 58 3.73 5.36 6.26
CA GLU A 58 4.57 6.54 6.00
C GLU A 58 5.40 6.47 4.71
N ASP A 59 5.59 5.27 4.12
CA ASP A 59 6.27 5.13 2.83
C ASP A 59 5.42 5.71 1.68
N PHE A 60 4.11 5.85 1.86
CA PHE A 60 3.21 6.43 0.84
C PHE A 60 3.03 7.94 1.01
N ASP A 61 3.06 8.43 2.25
CA ASP A 61 2.89 9.84 2.59
C ASP A 61 3.44 10.08 4.00
N LEU A 62 4.40 11.00 4.16
CA LEU A 62 5.00 11.31 5.46
C LEU A 62 3.97 11.83 6.48
N SER A 63 2.89 12.47 6.02
CA SER A 63 1.82 12.93 6.93
C SER A 63 1.13 11.77 7.66
N TYR A 64 1.25 10.54 7.16
CA TYR A 64 0.71 9.36 7.82
C TYR A 64 1.48 9.03 9.11
N ALA A 65 2.77 9.39 9.21
CA ALA A 65 3.52 9.25 10.45
C ALA A 65 2.91 10.10 11.56
N ASP A 66 2.56 11.36 11.26
CA ASP A 66 1.92 12.28 12.19
C ASP A 66 0.53 11.79 12.61
N LEU A 67 -0.29 11.36 11.65
CA LEU A 67 -1.63 10.83 11.91
C LEU A 67 -1.60 9.56 12.78
N LEU A 68 -0.52 8.79 12.70
CA LEU A 68 -0.31 7.58 13.49
C LEU A 68 0.48 7.83 14.79
N SER A 69 0.89 9.08 15.07
CA SER A 69 1.73 9.44 16.21
C SER A 69 3.04 8.61 16.27
N ARG A 70 3.64 8.37 15.11
CA ARG A 70 4.91 7.62 14.94
C ARG A 70 6.13 8.55 14.81
N THR A 71 5.92 9.86 14.94
CA THR A 71 6.94 10.91 14.89
C THR A 71 7.75 11.06 16.16
#